data_AF-A0A2H3BRK5-F1
#
_entry.id   AF-A0A2H3BRK5-F1
#
_cell.length_a   1.000
_cell.length_b   1.000
_cell.length_c   1.000
_cell.angle_alpha   90.00
_cell.angle_beta   90.00
_cell.angle_gamma   90.00
#
_symmetry.space_group_name_H-M   'P 1'
#
loop_
_entity.id
_entity.type
_entity.pdbx_description
1 polymer ?
#
loop_
_entity_poly.entity_id
_entity_poly.type
_entity_poly.pdbx_seq_one_letter_code
_entity_poly.pdbx_strand_id
1 'polypeptide(L)'
;MGSPAGQLITQHWQQQLFKCETVRSSRSPHFRARANALASRTVAKSAIPITNPNKPEEPVDDENHPSSTVAPIAEAPRPTAIAPPQNNWGSLDMGGVGLKNLPPSSGLFSFTFLLNLFLNHNALEVIPPQISALRHLELLDISGNNLQHLPPELGMLTQLKELYFFDNQVTTIPHELGTLHQLQTLGIEGNPMDPALKAMVQKDGTRALISYLRDSCPVFPPPPERQWKHLDPSSAAGAGGETFSVLCYNILCEKYATERLYGYTPSWALGWDYRKEIILAEILSHSADFLCLQEVDVAQYEDYFVKNLQTRDYEGVFWPKSRAKTMSDADRRMVDGCATFYNAARFKLVEKVLIEFSAVAMQRQDFKKTDDMFNRVLGKDHIAVVCLLEDKQTGTRYVIANAHIHWDPAYRDVKLVQVALLVEEIEKMASAFARYPPPAGMAPKYSDGSKIPVIVSGDFNSAPDSGLYEFLQNGVLSADHEDFMKHVYGRYTEEGLRHRLGLKSAYSTGQGGEILPMTNFTPSFKGTIDYVWYSTATVAVNAVLGEVDREYLDKVVGFPNAHYPSDHICLMCEFRVKSGSKTTPTIPPTP
;
A
#
# COMPACT_ATOMS: atom_id res chain seq x y z
N MET A 1 -45.65 40.14 -17.94
CA MET A 1 -44.28 40.27 -17.37
C MET A 1 -44.17 39.25 -16.25
N GLY A 2 -43.58 38.09 -16.52
CA GLY A 2 -43.24 37.12 -15.48
C GLY A 2 -41.78 37.32 -15.10
N SER A 3 -41.50 37.64 -13.83
CA SER A 3 -40.14 37.58 -13.30
C SER A 3 -39.60 36.17 -13.46
N PRO A 4 -38.37 35.97 -13.96
CA PRO A 4 -37.73 34.67 -13.86
C PRO A 4 -37.46 34.41 -12.37
N ALA A 5 -37.90 33.26 -11.87
CA ALA A 5 -37.58 32.79 -10.54
C ALA A 5 -36.05 32.77 -10.38
N GLY A 6 -35.52 33.60 -9.48
CA GLY A 6 -34.10 33.62 -9.17
C GLY A 6 -33.70 32.24 -8.64
N GLN A 7 -32.89 31.51 -9.41
CA GLN A 7 -32.18 30.34 -8.90
C GLN A 7 -31.37 30.82 -7.69
N LEU A 8 -31.67 30.27 -6.52
CA LEU A 8 -30.84 30.44 -5.33
C LEU A 8 -29.43 29.95 -5.67
N ILE A 9 -28.51 30.89 -5.85
CA ILE A 9 -27.11 30.63 -6.13
C ILE A 9 -26.53 29.98 -4.87
N THR A 10 -26.01 28.75 -4.99
CA THR A 10 -25.42 28.02 -3.87
C THR A 10 -24.18 28.76 -3.35
N GLN A 11 -23.88 28.64 -2.05
CA GLN A 11 -22.70 29.29 -1.45
C GLN A 11 -21.40 28.83 -2.12
N HIS A 12 -21.30 27.55 -2.47
CA HIS A 12 -20.18 27.00 -3.23
C HIS A 12 -20.04 27.67 -4.59
N TRP A 13 -21.14 27.82 -5.35
CA TRP A 13 -21.09 28.46 -6.65
C TRP A 13 -20.75 29.96 -6.55
N GLN A 14 -21.20 30.66 -5.51
CA GLN A 14 -20.78 32.04 -5.23
C GLN A 14 -19.27 32.15 -5.02
N GLN A 15 -18.68 31.23 -4.24
CA GLN A 15 -17.23 31.19 -4.05
C GLN A 15 -16.47 30.93 -5.36
N GLN A 16 -17.01 30.07 -6.23
CA GLN A 16 -16.41 29.84 -7.56
C GLN A 16 -16.48 31.08 -8.45
N LEU A 17 -17.59 31.82 -8.44
CA LEU A 17 -17.73 33.07 -9.18
C LEU A 17 -16.76 34.15 -8.67
N PHE A 18 -16.59 34.27 -7.35
CA PHE A 18 -15.60 35.17 -6.76
C PHE A 18 -14.17 34.79 -7.18
N LYS A 19 -13.84 33.50 -7.18
CA LYS A 19 -12.55 33.00 -7.69
C LYS A 19 -12.37 33.33 -9.18
N CYS A 20 -13.42 33.16 -10.00
CA CYS A 20 -13.42 33.53 -11.42
C CYS A 20 -13.14 35.03 -11.62
N GLU A 21 -13.81 35.92 -10.89
CA GLU A 21 -13.57 37.36 -10.95
C GLU A 21 -12.14 37.73 -10.52
N THR A 22 -11.65 37.10 -9.45
CA THR A 22 -10.27 37.26 -8.99
C THR A 22 -9.27 36.89 -10.09
N VAL A 23 -9.48 35.75 -10.76
CA VAL A 23 -8.65 35.33 -11.89
C VAL A 23 -8.80 36.30 -13.05
N ARG A 24 -10.00 36.76 -13.42
CA ARG A 24 -10.17 37.77 -14.50
C ARG A 24 -9.41 39.06 -14.25
N SER A 25 -9.21 39.45 -12.99
CA SER A 25 -8.43 40.63 -12.61
C SER A 25 -6.91 40.41 -12.63
N SER A 26 -6.42 39.16 -12.60
CA SER A 26 -4.99 38.82 -12.53
C SER A 26 -4.27 38.77 -13.88
N ARG A 27 -4.62 39.66 -14.83
CA ARG A 27 -4.14 39.64 -16.24
C ARG A 27 -2.69 40.05 -16.46
N SER A 28 -2.10 40.77 -15.52
CA SER A 28 -0.77 41.33 -15.75
C SER A 28 0.32 40.26 -15.59
N PRO A 29 1.44 40.35 -16.33
CA PRO A 29 2.48 39.31 -16.32
C PRO A 29 2.98 38.99 -14.91
N HIS A 30 3.08 37.71 -14.56
CA HIS A 30 3.53 37.25 -13.24
C HIS A 30 2.78 37.91 -12.06
N PHE A 31 1.47 38.11 -12.18
CA PHE A 31 0.66 38.80 -11.18
C PHE A 31 0.76 38.15 -9.80
N ARG A 32 0.67 36.83 -9.71
CA ARG A 32 0.68 36.08 -8.44
C ARG A 32 2.06 36.15 -7.79
N ALA A 33 3.13 36.01 -8.57
CA ALA A 33 4.49 36.17 -8.05
C ALA A 33 4.74 37.58 -7.51
N ARG A 34 4.29 38.62 -8.21
CA ARG A 34 4.41 40.01 -7.74
C ARG A 34 3.59 40.28 -6.48
N ALA A 35 2.36 39.78 -6.42
CA ALA A 35 1.50 39.90 -5.23
C ALA A 35 2.14 39.22 -4.02
N ASN A 36 2.65 38.00 -4.18
CA ASN A 36 3.33 37.27 -3.11
C ASN A 36 4.61 37.99 -2.64
N ALA A 37 5.40 38.55 -3.56
CA ALA A 37 6.59 39.32 -3.22
C ALA A 37 6.27 40.63 -2.46
N LEU A 38 5.12 41.27 -2.75
CA LEU A 38 4.66 42.44 -2.02
C LEU A 38 4.14 42.08 -0.62
N ALA A 39 3.41 40.96 -0.51
CA ALA A 39 2.91 40.46 0.77
C ALA A 39 4.06 40.09 1.72
N SER A 40 5.07 39.34 1.24
CA SER A 40 6.23 38.96 2.06
C SER A 40 7.06 40.17 2.51
N ARG A 41 7.17 41.20 1.67
CA ARG A 41 7.81 42.49 2.03
C ARG A 41 7.05 43.27 3.11
N THR A 42 5.73 43.14 3.15
CA THR A 42 4.90 43.80 4.16
C THR A 42 5.04 43.10 5.51
N VAL A 43 5.08 41.76 5.53
CA VAL A 43 5.31 40.97 6.75
C VAL A 43 6.69 41.24 7.37
N ALA A 44 7.73 41.42 6.55
CA ALA A 44 9.08 41.80 7.04
C ALA A 44 9.16 43.24 7.59
N LYS A 45 8.17 44.11 7.32
CA LYS A 45 8.11 45.50 7.79
C LYS A 45 7.19 45.71 8.99
N SER A 46 6.30 44.78 9.30
CA SER A 46 5.57 44.76 10.58
C SER A 46 6.53 44.39 11.70
N ALA A 47 6.94 45.40 12.46
CA ALA A 47 7.77 45.29 13.64
C ALA A 47 7.21 44.27 14.65
N ILE A 48 8.12 43.53 15.28
CA ILE A 48 7.87 42.71 16.47
C ILE A 48 7.16 43.60 17.51
N PRO A 49 5.96 43.26 18.00
CA PRO A 49 5.39 43.95 19.14
C PRO A 49 6.30 43.69 20.34
N ILE A 50 6.77 44.73 21.01
CA ILE A 50 7.47 44.59 22.29
C ILE A 50 6.46 44.03 23.30
N THR A 51 6.54 42.73 23.57
CA THR A 51 5.83 42.10 24.67
C THR A 51 6.51 42.48 25.98
N ASN A 52 5.77 43.11 26.89
CA ASN A 52 6.24 43.48 28.23
C ASN A 52 6.71 42.23 29.01
N PRO A 53 7.98 42.15 29.48
CA PRO A 53 8.54 40.95 30.11
C PRO A 53 7.94 40.57 31.47
N ASN A 54 7.06 41.39 32.04
CA ASN A 54 6.52 41.22 33.40
C ASN A 54 4.98 41.09 33.46
N LYS A 55 4.34 40.62 32.38
CA LYS A 55 2.91 40.30 32.46
C LYS A 55 2.76 38.87 33.03
N PRO A 56 2.11 38.68 34.18
CA PRO A 56 1.84 37.33 34.70
C PRO A 56 0.92 36.59 33.74
N GLU A 57 1.26 35.32 33.47
CA GLU A 57 0.44 34.41 32.67
C GLU A 57 -0.92 34.22 33.36
N GLU A 58 -2.00 34.58 32.67
CA GLU A 58 -3.34 34.20 33.09
C GLU A 58 -3.55 32.71 32.82
N PRO A 59 -4.23 31.98 33.72
CA PRO A 59 -4.45 30.55 33.56
C PRO A 59 -5.32 30.29 32.33
N VAL A 60 -4.85 29.40 31.47
CA VAL A 60 -5.68 28.79 30.44
C VAL A 60 -6.66 27.87 31.15
N ASP A 61 -7.94 28.20 31.09
CA ASP A 61 -9.04 27.30 31.47
C ASP A 61 -9.00 26.07 30.56
N ASP A 62 -8.33 25.01 31.04
CA ASP A 62 -8.40 23.68 30.48
C ASP A 62 -9.61 22.97 31.11
N GLU A 63 -10.82 23.42 30.73
CA GLU A 63 -12.03 22.63 30.96
C GLU A 63 -12.03 21.43 30.01
N ASN A 64 -11.35 20.36 30.42
CA ASN A 64 -11.74 18.98 30.12
C ASN A 64 -11.07 18.02 31.10
N HIS A 65 -11.64 17.94 32.31
CA HIS A 65 -11.34 16.84 33.22
C HIS A 65 -11.85 15.51 32.65
N PRO A 66 -11.14 14.39 32.86
CA PRO A 66 -11.41 13.12 32.23
C PRO A 66 -12.44 12.32 33.05
N SER A 67 -13.49 11.84 32.40
CA SER A 67 -14.31 10.76 32.94
C SER A 67 -15.14 10.11 31.84
N SER A 68 -14.57 9.13 31.15
CA SER A 68 -15.25 7.87 30.89
C SER A 68 -14.29 6.88 30.25
N THR A 69 -14.31 5.71 30.85
CA THR A 69 -13.70 4.46 30.43
C THR A 69 -13.95 4.13 28.95
N VAL A 70 -12.88 3.68 28.28
CA VAL A 70 -12.83 3.09 26.93
C VAL A 70 -12.94 4.10 25.78
N ALA A 71 -11.82 4.76 25.46
CA ALA A 71 -11.65 5.37 24.15
C ALA A 71 -11.36 4.24 23.13
N PRO A 72 -12.08 4.16 21.99
CA PRO A 72 -11.73 3.23 20.93
C PRO A 72 -10.34 3.59 20.42
N ILE A 73 -9.48 2.59 20.23
CA ILE A 73 -8.17 2.75 19.61
C ILE A 73 -8.41 3.26 18.19
N ALA A 74 -8.37 4.57 18.01
CA ALA A 74 -8.35 5.19 16.71
C ALA A 74 -7.00 4.84 16.08
N GLU A 75 -7.01 3.94 15.10
CA GLU A 75 -5.87 3.69 14.23
C GLU A 75 -5.41 5.05 13.68
N ALA A 76 -4.11 5.35 13.82
CA ALA A 76 -3.54 6.58 13.30
C ALA A 76 -3.90 6.73 11.81
N PRO A 77 -4.31 7.92 11.33
CA PRO A 77 -4.67 8.09 9.93
C PRO A 77 -3.47 7.76 9.04
N ARG A 78 -3.64 6.78 8.13
CA ARG A 78 -2.65 6.46 7.09
C ARG A 78 -2.33 7.76 6.32
N PRO A 79 -1.06 8.18 6.19
CA PRO A 79 -0.71 9.40 5.48
C PRO A 79 -1.26 9.34 4.05
N THR A 80 -2.15 10.27 3.69
CA THR A 80 -2.84 10.27 2.39
C THR A 80 -2.02 10.96 1.28
N ALA A 81 -0.82 11.47 1.59
CA ALA A 81 0.02 12.21 0.66
C ALA A 81 1.51 12.00 0.94
N ILE A 82 2.28 11.76 -0.13
CA ILE A 82 3.74 11.84 -0.09
C ILE A 82 4.11 13.29 0.16
N ALA A 83 5.00 13.55 1.12
CA ALA A 83 5.54 14.88 1.30
C ALA A 83 6.27 15.30 0.00
N PRO A 84 5.98 16.48 -0.57
CA PRO A 84 6.65 16.92 -1.77
C PRO A 84 8.17 16.92 -1.55
N PRO A 85 8.98 16.66 -2.59
CA PRO A 85 10.43 16.74 -2.48
C PRO A 85 10.83 18.06 -1.84
N GLN A 86 11.69 18.02 -0.81
CA GLN A 86 12.11 19.24 -0.11
C GLN A 86 12.74 20.19 -1.11
N ASN A 87 12.11 21.35 -1.29
CA ASN A 87 12.60 22.40 -2.15
C ASN A 87 12.30 23.76 -1.53
N ASN A 88 13.14 24.74 -1.86
CA ASN A 88 13.06 26.10 -1.32
C ASN A 88 11.90 26.91 -1.92
N TRP A 89 11.24 26.37 -2.95
CA TRP A 89 10.08 26.96 -3.60
C TRP A 89 9.17 25.86 -4.15
N GLY A 90 7.86 26.12 -4.18
CA GLY A 90 6.85 25.18 -4.68
C GLY A 90 5.78 25.82 -5.56
N SER A 91 5.98 27.06 -6.01
CA SER A 91 4.98 27.79 -6.80
C SER A 91 5.63 28.46 -8.00
N LEU A 92 5.08 28.21 -9.19
CA LEU A 92 5.54 28.80 -10.45
C LEU A 92 4.42 29.63 -11.09
N ASP A 93 4.69 30.92 -11.33
CA ASP A 93 3.77 31.81 -12.03
C ASP A 93 4.31 32.15 -13.42
N MET A 94 3.62 31.67 -14.44
CA MET A 94 3.85 31.96 -15.86
C MET A 94 2.60 32.61 -16.48
N GLY A 95 1.75 33.24 -15.67
CA GLY A 95 0.53 33.88 -16.15
C GLY A 95 0.79 35.23 -16.83
N GLY A 96 -0.01 35.55 -17.85
CA GLY A 96 0.01 36.86 -18.52
C GLY A 96 1.24 37.13 -19.39
N VAL A 97 2.07 36.13 -19.72
CA VAL A 97 3.31 36.32 -20.48
C VAL A 97 3.16 36.08 -21.98
N GLY A 98 1.97 35.65 -22.43
CA GLY A 98 1.66 35.43 -23.84
C GLY A 98 2.15 34.08 -24.40
N LEU A 99 2.21 33.03 -23.57
CA LEU A 99 2.57 31.68 -24.03
C LEU A 99 1.56 31.17 -25.04
N LYS A 100 2.04 30.67 -26.18
CA LYS A 100 1.18 30.01 -27.18
C LYS A 100 1.23 28.50 -27.10
N ASN A 101 2.38 27.95 -26.73
CA ASN A 101 2.65 26.52 -26.70
C ASN A 101 3.43 26.14 -25.44
N LEU A 102 3.12 24.96 -24.90
CA LEU A 102 3.95 24.27 -23.90
C LEU A 102 4.51 23.01 -24.57
N PRO A 103 5.77 23.03 -25.03
CA PRO A 103 6.32 21.86 -25.71
C PRO A 103 6.42 20.68 -24.73
N PRO A 104 6.12 19.44 -25.14
CA PRO A 104 6.28 18.25 -24.31
C PRO A 104 7.68 18.10 -23.70
N SER A 105 8.72 18.56 -24.41
CA SER A 105 10.12 18.57 -23.97
C SER A 105 10.49 19.77 -23.07
N SER A 106 9.50 20.54 -22.60
CA SER A 106 9.74 21.69 -21.73
C SER A 106 10.35 21.25 -20.40
N GLY A 107 11.33 22.01 -19.91
CA GLY A 107 11.88 21.84 -18.57
C GLY A 107 10.85 22.01 -17.46
N LEU A 108 9.68 22.63 -17.74
CA LEU A 108 8.57 22.78 -16.79
C LEU A 108 8.17 21.45 -16.15
N PHE A 109 8.03 20.39 -16.94
CA PHE A 109 7.55 19.09 -16.47
C PHE A 109 8.59 18.32 -15.64
N SER A 110 9.84 18.82 -15.59
CA SER A 110 10.89 18.30 -14.71
C SER A 110 10.76 18.79 -13.26
N PHE A 111 9.97 19.84 -13.01
CA PHE A 111 9.76 20.39 -11.67
C PHE A 111 8.69 19.61 -10.89
N THR A 112 8.91 18.32 -10.68
CA THR A 112 7.96 17.38 -10.06
C THR A 112 7.61 17.72 -8.60
N PHE A 113 8.32 18.67 -7.98
CA PHE A 113 8.08 19.21 -6.64
C PHE A 113 7.08 20.38 -6.60
N LEU A 114 6.59 20.87 -7.74
CA LEU A 114 5.65 21.99 -7.77
C LEU A 114 4.33 21.64 -7.09
N LEU A 115 3.86 22.59 -6.26
CA LEU A 115 2.55 22.56 -5.61
C LEU A 115 1.56 23.48 -6.32
N ASN A 116 2.00 24.63 -6.81
CA ASN A 116 1.15 25.60 -7.48
C ASN A 116 1.72 25.97 -8.85
N LEU A 117 0.90 25.87 -9.90
CA LEU A 117 1.27 26.26 -11.25
C LEU A 117 0.21 27.20 -11.84
N PHE A 118 0.64 28.41 -12.19
CA PHE A 118 -0.20 29.42 -12.84
C PHE A 118 0.23 29.61 -14.29
N LEU A 119 -0.68 29.29 -15.21
CA LEU A 119 -0.58 29.42 -16.67
C LEU A 119 -1.70 30.30 -17.24
N ASN A 120 -2.37 31.07 -16.37
CA ASN A 120 -3.54 31.86 -16.71
C ASN A 120 -3.23 33.08 -17.61
N HIS A 121 -4.21 33.54 -18.39
CA HIS A 121 -4.09 34.67 -19.32
C HIS A 121 -2.93 34.52 -20.32
N ASN A 122 -2.84 33.36 -20.95
CA ASN A 122 -1.94 33.10 -22.06
C ASN A 122 -2.77 32.84 -23.33
N ALA A 123 -2.17 32.27 -24.36
CA ALA A 123 -2.83 31.91 -25.62
C ALA A 123 -2.67 30.42 -25.91
N LEU A 124 -2.68 29.59 -24.86
CA LEU A 124 -2.52 28.14 -24.98
C LEU A 124 -3.77 27.53 -25.61
N GLU A 125 -3.58 26.70 -26.63
CA GLU A 125 -4.67 25.92 -27.25
C GLU A 125 -4.77 24.51 -26.68
N VAL A 126 -3.65 23.97 -26.18
CA VAL A 126 -3.53 22.61 -25.64
C VAL A 126 -2.62 22.62 -24.41
N ILE A 127 -3.00 21.85 -23.38
CA ILE A 127 -2.11 21.44 -22.31
C ILE A 127 -1.55 20.06 -22.67
N PRO A 128 -0.22 19.87 -22.71
CA PRO A 128 0.36 18.59 -23.10
C PRO A 128 0.17 17.52 -21.99
N PRO A 129 0.04 16.23 -22.35
CA PRO A 129 -0.09 15.10 -21.42
C PRO A 129 0.98 15.04 -20.32
N GLN A 130 2.18 15.58 -20.59
CA GLN A 130 3.31 15.63 -19.67
C GLN A 130 3.03 16.44 -18.39
N ILE A 131 1.93 17.19 -18.33
CA ILE A 131 1.44 17.81 -17.08
C ILE A 131 1.26 16.77 -15.97
N SER A 132 0.97 15.52 -16.31
CA SER A 132 0.84 14.39 -15.37
C SER A 132 2.12 14.06 -14.60
N ALA A 133 3.29 14.54 -15.03
CA ALA A 133 4.53 14.39 -14.27
C ALA A 133 4.53 15.21 -12.97
N LEU A 134 3.72 16.26 -12.87
CA LEU A 134 3.66 17.18 -11.74
C LEU A 134 2.71 16.68 -10.63
N ARG A 135 2.91 15.44 -10.18
CA ARG A 135 2.00 14.68 -9.28
C ARG A 135 1.68 15.36 -7.93
N HIS A 136 2.50 16.31 -7.49
CA HIS A 136 2.33 17.05 -6.23
C HIS A 136 1.54 18.36 -6.38
N LEU A 137 1.05 18.70 -7.59
CA LEU A 137 0.26 19.91 -7.78
C LEU A 137 -1.01 19.88 -6.91
N GLU A 138 -1.18 20.92 -6.11
CA GLU A 138 -2.38 21.21 -5.33
C GLU A 138 -3.26 22.27 -6.02
N LEU A 139 -2.64 23.20 -6.76
CA LEU A 139 -3.33 24.25 -7.52
C LEU A 139 -2.81 24.34 -8.95
N LEU A 140 -3.72 24.23 -9.91
CA LEU A 140 -3.45 24.46 -11.33
C LEU A 140 -4.42 25.51 -11.89
N ASP A 141 -3.89 26.64 -12.35
CA ASP A 141 -4.68 27.70 -13.00
C ASP A 141 -4.29 27.83 -14.47
N ILE A 142 -5.17 27.38 -15.37
CA ILE A 142 -5.04 27.43 -16.83
C ILE A 142 -6.13 28.33 -17.44
N SER A 143 -6.71 29.23 -16.65
CA SER A 143 -7.83 30.11 -17.05
C SER A 143 -7.42 31.19 -18.07
N GLY A 144 -8.36 31.69 -18.87
CA GLY A 144 -8.11 32.76 -19.82
C GLY A 144 -7.13 32.35 -20.92
N ASN A 145 -7.31 31.15 -21.45
CA ASN A 145 -6.56 30.59 -22.59
C ASN A 145 -7.55 30.24 -23.72
N ASN A 146 -7.07 29.55 -24.75
CA ASN A 146 -7.88 29.11 -25.90
C ASN A 146 -8.09 27.58 -25.89
N LEU A 147 -8.14 26.95 -24.71
CA LEU A 147 -8.21 25.50 -24.59
C LEU A 147 -9.56 24.97 -25.09
N GLN A 148 -9.52 24.01 -26.02
CA GLN A 148 -10.73 23.34 -26.54
C GLN A 148 -11.07 22.06 -25.77
N HIS A 149 -10.03 21.39 -25.26
CA HIS A 149 -10.13 20.16 -24.49
C HIS A 149 -9.12 20.17 -23.34
N LEU A 150 -9.43 19.39 -22.31
CA LEU A 150 -8.49 19.07 -21.24
C LEU A 150 -7.84 17.71 -21.56
N PRO A 151 -6.53 17.53 -21.32
CA PRO A 151 -5.90 16.23 -21.49
C PRO A 151 -6.39 15.26 -20.41
N PRO A 152 -6.76 14.00 -20.76
CA PRO A 152 -7.15 12.97 -19.78
C PRO A 152 -6.13 12.76 -18.66
N GLU A 153 -4.85 12.95 -18.95
CA GLU A 153 -3.74 12.77 -18.02
C GLU A 153 -3.76 13.75 -16.83
N LEU A 154 -4.60 14.79 -16.84
CA LEU A 154 -4.88 15.58 -15.64
C LEU A 154 -5.44 14.74 -14.50
N GLY A 155 -6.13 13.62 -14.80
CA GLY A 155 -6.57 12.66 -13.79
C GLY A 155 -5.43 12.05 -12.96
N MET A 156 -4.19 12.14 -13.44
CA MET A 156 -3.03 11.63 -12.71
C MET A 156 -2.61 12.50 -11.51
N LEU A 157 -3.17 13.71 -11.39
CA LEU A 157 -2.82 14.70 -10.37
C LEU A 157 -3.69 14.60 -9.12
N THR A 158 -3.72 13.45 -8.45
CA THR A 158 -4.67 13.19 -7.34
C THR A 158 -4.56 14.11 -6.12
N GLN A 159 -3.46 14.84 -5.97
CA GLN A 159 -3.26 15.82 -4.89
C GLN A 159 -3.89 17.19 -5.20
N LEU A 160 -4.47 17.36 -6.39
CA LEU A 160 -5.05 18.63 -6.84
C LEU A 160 -6.30 18.97 -6.04
N LYS A 161 -6.27 20.13 -5.38
CA LYS A 161 -7.37 20.70 -4.57
C LYS A 161 -8.13 21.76 -5.35
N GLU A 162 -7.42 22.50 -6.21
CA GLU A 162 -7.98 23.60 -7.00
C GLU A 162 -7.54 23.48 -8.47
N LEU A 163 -8.51 23.39 -9.38
CA LEU A 163 -8.30 23.38 -10.83
C LEU A 163 -9.14 24.48 -11.46
N TYR A 164 -8.50 25.46 -12.09
CA TYR A 164 -9.19 26.56 -12.77
C TYR A 164 -8.91 26.53 -14.27
N PHE A 165 -9.97 26.52 -15.06
CA PHE A 165 -9.91 26.70 -16.51
C PHE A 165 -10.99 27.68 -16.98
N PHE A 166 -11.26 28.71 -16.18
CA PHE A 166 -12.25 29.73 -16.50
C PHE A 166 -11.96 30.38 -17.85
N ASP A 167 -13.00 30.85 -18.55
CA ASP A 167 -12.86 31.61 -19.81
C ASP A 167 -11.96 30.92 -20.84
N ASN A 168 -12.31 29.68 -21.21
CA ASN A 168 -11.70 28.89 -22.27
C ASN A 168 -12.78 28.43 -23.28
N GLN A 169 -12.47 27.49 -24.16
CA GLN A 169 -13.40 26.92 -25.15
C GLN A 169 -13.69 25.43 -24.87
N VAL A 170 -13.62 25.01 -23.61
CA VAL A 170 -13.81 23.60 -23.23
C VAL A 170 -15.27 23.20 -23.36
N THR A 171 -15.54 22.17 -24.16
CA THR A 171 -16.91 21.65 -24.38
C THR A 171 -17.21 20.41 -23.52
N THR A 172 -16.22 19.54 -23.33
CA THR A 172 -16.33 18.27 -22.62
C THR A 172 -15.25 18.14 -21.55
N ILE A 173 -15.56 17.41 -20.47
CA ILE A 173 -14.58 17.03 -19.44
C ILE A 173 -14.26 15.54 -19.61
N PRO A 174 -12.98 15.14 -19.70
CA PRO A 174 -12.61 13.73 -19.73
C PRO A 174 -13.01 13.01 -18.43
N HIS A 175 -13.45 11.77 -18.54
CA HIS A 175 -13.91 10.96 -17.39
C HIS A 175 -12.76 10.70 -16.38
N GLU A 176 -11.53 10.70 -16.85
CA GLU A 176 -10.31 10.53 -16.07
C GLU A 176 -10.16 11.60 -14.98
N LEU A 177 -10.79 12.78 -15.10
CA LEU A 177 -10.81 13.77 -14.01
C LEU A 177 -11.57 13.26 -12.78
N GLY A 178 -12.37 12.19 -12.91
CA GLY A 178 -13.03 11.53 -11.78
C GLY A 178 -12.07 10.98 -10.73
N THR A 179 -10.80 10.76 -11.06
CA THR A 179 -9.79 10.30 -10.09
C THR A 179 -9.33 11.39 -9.11
N LEU A 180 -9.65 12.66 -9.40
CA LEU A 180 -9.30 13.85 -8.60
C LEU A 180 -10.19 13.97 -7.35
N HIS A 181 -10.20 12.94 -6.52
CA HIS A 181 -11.05 12.81 -5.34
C HIS A 181 -10.78 13.83 -4.23
N GLN A 182 -9.62 14.50 -4.26
CA GLN A 182 -9.27 15.59 -3.34
C GLN A 182 -9.71 16.98 -3.85
N LEU A 183 -10.27 17.06 -5.06
CA LEU A 183 -10.59 18.33 -5.70
C LEU A 183 -11.77 19.02 -4.99
N GLN A 184 -11.50 20.21 -4.47
CA GLN A 184 -12.47 21.03 -3.74
C GLN A 184 -13.12 22.04 -4.69
N THR A 185 -12.32 22.64 -5.58
CA THR A 185 -12.80 23.67 -6.51
C THR A 185 -12.43 23.32 -7.96
N LEU A 186 -13.46 23.24 -8.81
CA LEU A 186 -13.32 23.11 -10.26
C LEU A 186 -13.90 24.35 -10.94
N GLY A 187 -13.03 25.19 -11.48
CA GLY A 187 -13.39 26.46 -12.11
C GLY A 187 -13.79 26.29 -13.57
N ILE A 188 -15.10 26.21 -13.83
CA ILE A 188 -15.67 25.90 -15.15
C ILE A 188 -16.30 27.10 -15.88
N GLU A 189 -16.54 28.22 -15.19
CA GLU A 189 -17.29 29.36 -15.73
C GLU A 189 -16.61 29.98 -16.97
N GLY A 190 -17.41 30.45 -17.94
CA GLY A 190 -16.88 31.02 -19.19
C GLY A 190 -16.49 29.98 -20.25
N ASN A 191 -16.89 28.71 -20.10
CA ASN A 191 -16.71 27.66 -21.11
C ASN A 191 -18.05 27.21 -21.73
N PRO A 192 -18.07 26.83 -23.03
CA PRO A 192 -19.25 26.32 -23.73
C PRO A 192 -19.54 24.83 -23.41
N MET A 193 -19.63 24.50 -22.12
CA MET A 193 -19.83 23.13 -21.64
C MET A 193 -21.29 22.68 -21.72
N ASP A 194 -21.51 21.36 -21.66
CA ASP A 194 -22.85 20.77 -21.51
C ASP A 194 -23.60 21.41 -20.31
N PRO A 195 -24.78 22.02 -20.53
CA PRO A 195 -25.60 22.60 -19.48
C PRO A 195 -25.89 21.65 -18.32
N ALA A 196 -25.99 20.34 -18.56
CA ALA A 196 -26.25 19.35 -17.52
C ALA A 196 -25.07 19.23 -16.54
N LEU A 197 -23.84 19.15 -17.05
CA LEU A 197 -22.63 19.11 -16.23
C LEU A 197 -22.43 20.42 -15.47
N LYS A 198 -22.70 21.56 -16.12
CA LYS A 198 -22.66 22.87 -15.47
C LYS A 198 -23.67 22.97 -14.33
N ALA A 199 -24.91 22.52 -14.55
CA ALA A 199 -25.95 22.52 -13.53
C ALA A 199 -25.60 21.61 -12.34
N MET A 200 -24.98 20.45 -12.59
CA MET A 200 -24.50 19.55 -11.53
C MET A 200 -23.47 20.24 -10.63
N VAL A 201 -22.48 20.93 -11.19
CA VAL A 201 -21.49 21.67 -10.39
C VAL A 201 -22.13 22.83 -9.63
N GLN A 202 -23.06 23.56 -10.26
CA GLN A 202 -23.74 24.69 -9.63
C GLN A 202 -24.63 24.29 -8.45
N LYS A 203 -25.34 23.16 -8.57
CA LYS A 203 -26.33 22.71 -7.59
C LYS A 203 -25.73 21.77 -6.55
N ASP A 204 -25.01 20.75 -7.01
CA ASP A 204 -24.55 19.62 -6.20
C ASP A 204 -23.05 19.72 -5.85
N GLY A 205 -22.33 20.65 -6.49
CA GLY A 205 -20.95 21.01 -6.18
C GLY A 205 -19.89 20.23 -6.97
N THR A 206 -18.61 20.60 -6.76
CA THR A 206 -17.46 19.98 -7.45
C THR A 206 -17.42 18.46 -7.26
N ARG A 207 -17.61 18.00 -6.01
CA ARG A 207 -17.46 16.57 -5.65
C ARG A 207 -18.47 15.69 -6.37
N ALA A 208 -19.71 16.17 -6.57
CA ALA A 208 -20.75 15.43 -7.27
C ALA A 208 -20.33 15.13 -8.73
N LEU A 209 -19.78 16.13 -9.42
CA LEU A 209 -19.27 15.94 -10.78
C LEU A 209 -18.09 14.98 -10.82
N ILE A 210 -17.13 15.08 -9.89
CA ILE A 210 -15.99 14.16 -9.83
C ILE A 210 -16.45 12.72 -9.60
N SER A 211 -17.37 12.48 -8.66
CA SER A 211 -17.96 11.16 -8.43
C SER A 211 -18.71 10.65 -9.66
N TYR A 212 -19.48 11.51 -10.34
CA TYR A 212 -20.15 11.15 -11.59
C TYR A 212 -19.16 10.74 -12.68
N LEU A 213 -18.11 11.54 -12.93
CA LEU A 213 -17.09 11.24 -13.93
C LEU A 213 -16.36 9.93 -13.62
N ARG A 214 -16.04 9.70 -12.34
CA ARG A 214 -15.38 8.49 -11.85
C ARG A 214 -16.21 7.24 -12.09
N ASP A 215 -17.48 7.28 -11.68
CA ASP A 215 -18.35 6.09 -11.70
C ASP A 215 -18.93 5.82 -13.10
N SER A 216 -18.98 6.83 -13.97
CA SER A 216 -19.37 6.71 -15.39
C SER A 216 -18.20 6.43 -16.34
N CYS A 217 -16.96 6.41 -15.85
CA CYS A 217 -15.78 6.18 -16.68
C CYS A 217 -15.84 4.78 -17.32
N PRO A 218 -15.75 4.67 -18.66
CA PRO A 218 -15.71 3.38 -19.32
C PRO A 218 -14.55 2.53 -18.82
N VAL A 219 -14.80 1.24 -18.60
CA VAL A 219 -13.75 0.30 -18.22
C VAL A 219 -12.87 0.03 -19.44
N PHE A 220 -11.62 0.47 -19.38
CA PHE A 220 -10.61 0.16 -20.40
C PHE A 220 -10.33 -1.34 -20.44
N PRO A 221 -9.78 -1.89 -21.55
CA PRO A 221 -9.38 -3.29 -21.62
C PRO A 221 -8.43 -3.69 -20.48
N PRO A 222 -8.51 -4.95 -20.01
CA PRO A 222 -7.58 -5.45 -19.00
C PRO A 222 -6.14 -5.43 -19.52
N PRO A 223 -5.14 -5.24 -18.64
CA PRO A 223 -3.74 -5.32 -19.02
C PRO A 223 -3.36 -6.74 -19.47
N PRO A 224 -2.24 -6.91 -20.20
CA PRO A 224 -1.68 -8.22 -20.47
C PRO A 224 -1.40 -9.00 -19.18
N GLU A 225 -1.56 -10.33 -19.24
CA GLU A 225 -1.22 -11.20 -18.13
C GLU A 225 0.27 -11.10 -17.77
N ARG A 226 0.56 -11.17 -16.47
CA ARG A 226 1.93 -11.13 -15.95
C ARG A 226 2.68 -12.38 -16.37
N GLN A 227 3.93 -12.20 -16.82
CA GLN A 227 4.75 -13.29 -17.34
C GLN A 227 5.62 -13.90 -16.26
N TRP A 228 5.78 -15.23 -16.28
CA TRP A 228 6.73 -15.93 -15.42
C TRP A 228 8.18 -15.60 -15.80
N LYS A 229 8.98 -15.24 -14.81
CA LYS A 229 10.43 -15.04 -14.92
C LYS A 229 11.14 -16.26 -14.33
N HIS A 230 11.76 -17.07 -15.19
CA HIS A 230 12.57 -18.21 -14.78
C HIS A 230 13.96 -17.75 -14.35
N LEU A 231 14.37 -18.07 -13.13
CA LEU A 231 15.62 -17.62 -12.53
C LEU A 231 16.76 -18.64 -12.66
N ASP A 232 16.43 -19.91 -12.87
CA ASP A 232 17.39 -20.98 -13.12
C ASP A 232 17.12 -21.63 -14.49
N PRO A 233 17.86 -21.26 -15.55
CA PRO A 233 17.68 -21.84 -16.88
C PRO A 233 18.01 -23.34 -16.93
N SER A 234 18.73 -23.89 -15.95
CA SER A 234 19.01 -25.33 -15.86
C SER A 234 17.84 -26.15 -15.33
N SER A 235 16.82 -25.48 -14.78
CA SER A 235 15.60 -26.13 -14.25
C SER A 235 14.50 -26.33 -15.29
N ALA A 236 14.59 -25.70 -16.46
CA ALA A 236 13.65 -25.86 -17.57
C ALA A 236 13.66 -27.28 -18.20
N ALA A 237 14.67 -28.10 -17.88
CA ALA A 237 14.81 -29.47 -18.36
C ALA A 237 14.98 -30.45 -17.19
N GLY A 238 13.86 -30.96 -16.65
CA GLY A 238 13.79 -32.31 -16.07
C GLY A 238 14.76 -32.68 -14.94
N ALA A 239 15.27 -31.75 -14.15
CA ALA A 239 16.02 -32.09 -12.93
C ALA A 239 15.01 -32.55 -11.85
N GLY A 240 14.82 -33.86 -11.72
CA GLY A 240 13.79 -34.55 -10.91
C GLY A 240 13.82 -34.32 -9.38
N GLY A 241 13.70 -33.06 -8.95
CA GLY A 241 13.48 -32.66 -7.57
C GLY A 241 12.02 -32.34 -7.29
N GLU A 242 11.61 -32.48 -6.02
CA GLU A 242 10.29 -32.09 -5.53
C GLU A 242 10.10 -30.57 -5.65
N THR A 243 9.06 -30.14 -6.37
CA THR A 243 8.71 -28.72 -6.53
C THR A 243 7.42 -28.38 -5.79
N PHE A 244 7.27 -27.12 -5.41
CA PHE A 244 6.03 -26.61 -4.83
C PHE A 244 5.92 -25.10 -5.09
N SER A 245 4.70 -24.57 -5.06
CA SER A 245 4.45 -23.16 -5.31
C SER A 245 3.80 -22.43 -4.13
N VAL A 246 4.12 -21.16 -3.96
CA VAL A 246 3.56 -20.31 -2.90
C VAL A 246 3.00 -19.04 -3.52
N LEU A 247 1.75 -18.72 -3.20
CA LEU A 247 1.11 -17.44 -3.46
C LEU A 247 1.05 -16.62 -2.17
N CYS A 248 1.47 -15.36 -2.21
CA CYS A 248 1.33 -14.41 -1.12
C CYS A 248 0.54 -13.20 -1.60
N TYR A 249 -0.52 -12.81 -0.90
CA TYR A 249 -1.38 -11.73 -1.37
C TYR A 249 -2.15 -11.02 -0.23
N ASN A 250 -1.90 -9.72 -0.05
CA ASN A 250 -2.75 -8.85 0.74
C ASN A 250 -3.98 -8.48 -0.11
N ILE A 251 -5.17 -8.89 0.33
CA ILE A 251 -6.40 -8.80 -0.48
C ILE A 251 -7.20 -7.51 -0.25
N LEU A 252 -6.70 -6.61 0.60
CA LEU A 252 -7.38 -5.37 1.01
C LEU A 252 -8.79 -5.63 1.57
N CYS A 253 -8.92 -5.69 2.90
CA CYS A 253 -10.22 -6.00 3.51
C CYS A 253 -11.27 -4.91 3.24
N GLU A 254 -12.55 -5.27 3.37
CA GLU A 254 -13.65 -4.35 3.08
C GLU A 254 -13.59 -3.08 3.95
N LYS A 255 -13.19 -3.23 5.22
CA LYS A 255 -13.10 -2.13 6.17
C LYS A 255 -12.08 -1.06 5.76
N TYR A 256 -10.99 -1.45 5.10
CA TYR A 256 -9.93 -0.54 4.68
C TYR A 256 -10.14 0.03 3.28
N ALA A 257 -10.95 -0.62 2.44
CA ALA A 257 -11.34 -0.19 1.09
C ALA A 257 -12.33 1.01 1.10
N THR A 258 -11.93 2.13 1.68
CA THR A 258 -12.77 3.32 1.82
C THR A 258 -12.55 4.35 0.70
N GLU A 259 -13.58 5.11 0.35
CA GLU A 259 -13.46 6.23 -0.59
C GLU A 259 -12.51 7.34 -0.09
N ARG A 260 -12.20 7.37 1.21
CA ARG A 260 -11.23 8.32 1.76
C ARG A 260 -9.80 8.00 1.32
N LEU A 261 -9.44 6.72 1.28
CA LEU A 261 -8.11 6.25 0.86
C LEU A 261 -8.03 6.02 -0.64
N TYR A 262 -9.11 5.47 -1.22
CA TYR A 262 -9.18 5.02 -2.60
C TYR A 262 -10.20 5.79 -3.41
N GLY A 263 -10.40 7.08 -3.11
CA GLY A 263 -11.44 7.92 -3.74
C GLY A 263 -11.31 8.05 -5.25
N TYR A 264 -10.14 7.75 -5.81
CA TYR A 264 -9.89 7.67 -7.25
C TYR A 264 -10.47 6.42 -7.92
N THR A 265 -10.88 5.42 -7.15
CA THR A 265 -11.47 4.16 -7.63
C THR A 265 -12.98 4.31 -7.77
N PRO A 266 -13.59 3.88 -8.88
CA PRO A 266 -15.06 3.85 -9.01
C PRO A 266 -15.72 3.11 -7.85
N SER A 267 -16.83 3.64 -7.34
CA SER A 267 -17.51 3.09 -6.16
C SER A 267 -17.89 1.62 -6.31
N TRP A 268 -18.35 1.23 -7.51
CA TRP A 268 -18.69 -0.15 -7.86
C TRP A 268 -17.47 -1.07 -7.91
N ALA A 269 -16.29 -0.56 -8.31
CA ALA A 269 -15.05 -1.34 -8.38
C ALA A 269 -14.41 -1.49 -6.99
N LEU A 270 -14.63 -0.52 -6.10
CA LEU A 270 -14.16 -0.56 -4.71
C LEU A 270 -15.02 -1.49 -3.84
N GLY A 271 -16.30 -1.67 -4.20
CA GLY A 271 -17.24 -2.52 -3.49
C GLY A 271 -16.77 -3.97 -3.35
N TRP A 272 -16.94 -4.54 -2.15
CA TRP A 272 -16.44 -5.88 -1.84
C TRP A 272 -17.02 -6.98 -2.75
N ASP A 273 -18.30 -6.88 -3.10
CA ASP A 273 -18.96 -7.85 -3.99
C ASP A 273 -18.32 -7.94 -5.37
N TYR A 274 -17.76 -6.84 -5.87
CA TYR A 274 -17.01 -6.83 -7.12
C TYR A 274 -15.59 -7.38 -6.92
N ARG A 275 -14.87 -6.88 -5.91
CA ARG A 275 -13.46 -7.23 -5.67
C ARG A 275 -13.26 -8.71 -5.34
N LYS A 276 -14.11 -9.29 -4.49
CA LYS A 276 -13.97 -10.67 -4.01
C LYS A 276 -14.01 -11.72 -5.12
N GLU A 277 -14.78 -11.46 -6.18
CA GLU A 277 -14.89 -12.36 -7.34
C GLU A 277 -13.58 -12.38 -8.14
N ILE A 278 -12.98 -11.20 -8.36
CA ILE A 278 -11.70 -11.07 -9.05
C ILE A 278 -10.55 -11.64 -8.21
N ILE A 279 -10.53 -11.36 -6.91
CA ILE A 279 -9.53 -11.91 -5.98
C ILE A 279 -9.56 -13.45 -6.02
N LEU A 280 -10.76 -14.04 -5.94
CA LEU A 280 -10.90 -15.50 -5.99
C LEU A 280 -10.47 -16.06 -7.35
N ALA A 281 -10.86 -15.41 -8.46
CA ALA A 281 -10.45 -15.83 -9.80
C ALA A 281 -8.93 -15.78 -9.98
N GLU A 282 -8.26 -14.72 -9.50
CA GLU A 282 -6.81 -14.57 -9.54
C GLU A 282 -6.11 -15.68 -8.75
N ILE A 283 -6.52 -15.91 -7.51
CA ILE A 283 -5.98 -16.97 -6.65
C ILE A 283 -6.12 -18.35 -7.30
N LEU A 284 -7.31 -18.66 -7.85
CA LEU A 284 -7.59 -19.96 -8.47
C LEU A 284 -6.85 -20.15 -9.80
N SER A 285 -6.60 -19.07 -10.55
CA SER A 285 -5.90 -19.13 -11.84
C SER A 285 -4.47 -19.67 -11.69
N HIS A 286 -3.81 -19.36 -10.56
CA HIS A 286 -2.45 -19.78 -10.30
C HIS A 286 -2.32 -21.22 -9.77
N SER A 287 -3.39 -21.80 -9.22
CA SER A 287 -3.42 -23.17 -8.68
C SER A 287 -2.24 -23.51 -7.75
N ALA A 288 -1.86 -22.56 -6.87
CA ALA A 288 -0.67 -22.70 -6.05
C ALA A 288 -0.84 -23.71 -4.90
N ASP A 289 0.18 -24.50 -4.57
CA ASP A 289 0.14 -25.43 -3.43
C ASP A 289 -0.17 -24.77 -2.08
N PHE A 290 0.39 -23.58 -1.82
CA PHE A 290 0.17 -22.81 -0.59
C PHE A 290 -0.30 -21.38 -0.93
N LEU A 291 -1.37 -20.93 -0.27
CA LEU A 291 -1.94 -19.59 -0.42
C LEU A 291 -1.83 -18.85 0.92
N CYS A 292 -1.02 -17.80 0.98
CA CYS A 292 -0.82 -16.97 2.17
C CYS A 292 -1.49 -15.61 1.94
N LEU A 293 -2.68 -15.44 2.51
CA LEU A 293 -3.49 -14.23 2.36
C LEU A 293 -3.42 -13.36 3.62
N GLN A 294 -3.26 -12.05 3.44
CA GLN A 294 -3.37 -11.05 4.50
C GLN A 294 -4.63 -10.22 4.29
N GLU A 295 -5.11 -9.57 5.35
CA GLU A 295 -6.35 -8.77 5.34
C GLU A 295 -7.61 -9.57 4.99
N VAL A 296 -7.69 -10.80 5.49
CA VAL A 296 -8.90 -11.63 5.32
C VAL A 296 -9.84 -11.41 6.52
N ASP A 297 -11.05 -10.93 6.27
CA ASP A 297 -12.07 -10.78 7.31
C ASP A 297 -12.62 -12.14 7.77
N VAL A 298 -12.95 -12.27 9.06
CA VAL A 298 -13.53 -13.51 9.64
C VAL A 298 -14.74 -14.00 8.86
N ALA A 299 -15.71 -13.12 8.57
CA ALA A 299 -16.90 -13.50 7.82
C ALA A 299 -16.55 -14.00 6.42
N GLN A 300 -15.63 -13.32 5.72
CA GLN A 300 -15.27 -13.67 4.36
C GLN A 300 -14.47 -14.96 4.28
N TYR A 301 -13.62 -15.23 5.28
CA TYR A 301 -12.94 -16.51 5.42
C TYR A 301 -13.96 -17.66 5.52
N GLU A 302 -14.90 -17.60 6.46
CA GLU A 302 -15.88 -18.65 6.73
C GLU A 302 -16.91 -18.81 5.61
N ASP A 303 -17.45 -17.68 5.14
CA ASP A 303 -18.63 -17.69 4.28
C ASP A 303 -18.31 -17.79 2.79
N TYR A 304 -17.12 -17.35 2.38
CA TYR A 304 -16.74 -17.21 0.98
C TYR A 304 -15.49 -18.00 0.62
N PHE A 305 -14.32 -17.69 1.20
CA PHE A 305 -13.05 -18.29 0.78
C PHE A 305 -12.99 -19.79 1.05
N VAL A 306 -13.36 -20.24 2.26
CA VAL A 306 -13.36 -21.67 2.59
C VAL A 306 -14.29 -22.46 1.66
N LYS A 307 -15.52 -21.99 1.45
CA LYS A 307 -16.51 -22.70 0.63
C LYS A 307 -16.06 -22.82 -0.83
N ASN A 308 -15.48 -21.76 -1.40
CA ASN A 308 -15.05 -21.76 -2.79
C ASN A 308 -13.73 -22.53 -2.98
N LEU A 309 -12.76 -22.37 -2.09
CA LEU A 309 -11.46 -23.04 -2.21
C LEU A 309 -11.55 -24.55 -1.92
N GLN A 310 -12.49 -24.99 -1.08
CA GLN A 310 -12.77 -26.41 -0.87
C GLN A 310 -13.18 -27.14 -2.15
N THR A 311 -13.78 -26.45 -3.14
CA THR A 311 -14.11 -27.06 -4.44
C THR A 311 -12.88 -27.49 -5.25
N ARG A 312 -11.69 -27.03 -4.86
CA ARG A 312 -10.38 -27.35 -5.44
C ARG A 312 -9.48 -28.08 -4.42
N ASP A 313 -10.06 -28.74 -3.43
CA ASP A 313 -9.36 -29.53 -2.41
C ASP A 313 -8.40 -28.70 -1.52
N TYR A 314 -8.65 -27.41 -1.34
CA TYR A 314 -7.92 -26.61 -0.35
C TYR A 314 -8.55 -26.71 1.05
N GLU A 315 -7.69 -26.83 2.05
CA GLU A 315 -8.03 -26.60 3.44
C GLU A 315 -7.34 -25.31 3.93
N GLY A 316 -7.97 -24.63 4.89
CA GLY A 316 -7.54 -23.33 5.37
C GLY A 316 -7.25 -23.31 6.87
N VAL A 317 -6.29 -22.48 7.24
CA VAL A 317 -5.98 -22.09 8.62
C VAL A 317 -6.05 -20.58 8.71
N PHE A 318 -6.82 -20.05 9.65
CA PHE A 318 -7.02 -18.62 9.78
C PHE A 318 -7.06 -18.19 11.25
N TRP A 319 -6.49 -17.01 11.50
CA TRP A 319 -6.69 -16.29 12.74
C TRP A 319 -6.91 -14.79 12.49
N PRO A 320 -7.90 -14.17 13.15
CA PRO A 320 -8.05 -12.72 13.16
C PRO A 320 -7.00 -12.06 14.05
N LYS A 321 -6.74 -10.77 13.82
CA LYS A 321 -5.92 -9.94 14.71
C LYS A 321 -6.44 -9.98 16.16
N SER A 322 -5.53 -9.82 17.13
CA SER A 322 -5.82 -10.06 18.56
C SER A 322 -6.96 -9.23 19.14
N ARG A 323 -7.25 -8.06 18.55
CA ARG A 323 -8.40 -7.20 18.90
C ARG A 323 -9.75 -7.91 18.85
N ALA A 324 -9.89 -8.94 18.01
CA ALA A 324 -11.12 -9.74 17.91
C ALA A 324 -11.57 -10.34 19.25
N LYS A 325 -10.66 -10.55 20.21
CA LYS A 325 -10.96 -11.16 21.52
C LYS A 325 -11.78 -10.27 22.45
N THR A 326 -11.76 -8.95 22.25
CA THR A 326 -12.42 -7.98 23.15
C THR A 326 -13.62 -7.29 22.49
N MET A 327 -14.01 -7.71 21.29
CA MET A 327 -15.09 -7.09 20.50
C MET A 327 -16.39 -7.89 20.58
N SER A 328 -17.50 -7.26 20.21
CA SER A 328 -18.80 -7.92 20.04
C SER A 328 -18.73 -8.96 18.90
N ASP A 329 -19.65 -9.93 18.88
CA ASP A 329 -19.68 -10.94 17.81
C ASP A 329 -19.86 -10.34 16.42
N ALA A 330 -20.65 -9.28 16.29
CA ALA A 330 -20.87 -8.60 15.01
C ALA A 330 -19.58 -7.92 14.52
N ASP A 331 -18.91 -7.17 15.38
CA ASP A 331 -17.68 -6.46 15.00
C ASP A 331 -16.52 -7.43 14.79
N ARG A 332 -16.47 -8.52 15.57
CA ARG A 332 -15.48 -9.59 15.43
C ARG A 332 -15.51 -10.21 14.04
N ARG A 333 -16.69 -10.33 13.41
CA ARG A 333 -16.83 -10.86 12.04
C ARG A 333 -16.16 -9.98 10.97
N MET A 334 -15.93 -8.70 11.27
CA MET A 334 -15.27 -7.73 10.40
C MET A 334 -13.80 -7.49 10.77
N VAL A 335 -13.24 -8.28 11.70
CA VAL A 335 -11.82 -8.20 12.02
C VAL A 335 -11.04 -9.01 10.99
N ASP A 336 -10.08 -8.36 10.38
CA ASP A 336 -9.15 -8.95 9.44
C ASP A 336 -8.05 -9.75 10.14
N GLY A 337 -7.41 -10.65 9.37
CA GLY A 337 -6.36 -11.52 9.85
C GLY A 337 -5.52 -12.11 8.73
N CYS A 338 -4.80 -13.18 9.06
CA CYS A 338 -3.99 -13.94 8.11
C CYS A 338 -4.62 -15.32 7.89
N ALA A 339 -4.78 -15.70 6.63
CA ALA A 339 -5.24 -17.03 6.23
C ALA A 339 -4.16 -17.76 5.43
N THR A 340 -3.90 -19.01 5.77
CA THR A 340 -3.02 -19.89 5.01
C THR A 340 -3.84 -21.08 4.51
N PHE A 341 -4.03 -21.18 3.21
CA PHE A 341 -4.62 -22.35 2.57
C PHE A 341 -3.54 -23.25 1.98
N TYR A 342 -3.79 -24.55 1.98
CA TYR A 342 -2.91 -25.54 1.39
C TYR A 342 -3.71 -26.57 0.59
N ASN A 343 -3.12 -27.09 -0.48
CA ASN A 343 -3.70 -28.18 -1.25
C ASN A 343 -3.74 -29.45 -0.38
N ALA A 344 -4.92 -29.78 0.14
CA ALA A 344 -5.12 -30.91 1.04
C ALA A 344 -5.03 -32.26 0.33
N ALA A 345 -5.13 -32.32 -1.02
CA ALA A 345 -4.86 -33.55 -1.76
C ALA A 345 -3.38 -33.97 -1.62
N ARG A 346 -2.46 -33.01 -1.54
CA ARG A 346 -1.01 -33.26 -1.49
C ARG A 346 -0.41 -33.09 -0.09
N PHE A 347 -0.83 -32.10 0.66
CA PHE A 347 -0.25 -31.77 1.97
C PHE A 347 -1.18 -32.15 3.11
N LYS A 348 -0.57 -32.50 4.25
CA LYS A 348 -1.25 -32.75 5.52
C LYS A 348 -0.76 -31.74 6.54
N LEU A 349 -1.69 -31.02 7.17
CA LEU A 349 -1.39 -30.19 8.32
C LEU A 349 -1.09 -31.07 9.55
N VAL A 350 0.08 -30.88 10.14
CA VAL A 350 0.50 -31.54 11.38
C VAL A 350 0.12 -30.67 12.58
N GLU A 351 0.48 -29.40 12.51
CA GLU A 351 0.23 -28.44 13.59
C GLU A 351 0.07 -27.04 13.01
N LYS A 352 -0.72 -26.22 13.69
CA LYS A 352 -0.93 -24.81 13.36
C LYS A 352 -0.69 -23.97 14.60
N VAL A 353 0.06 -22.88 14.44
CA VAL A 353 0.49 -22.03 15.55
C VAL A 353 0.18 -20.58 15.22
N LEU A 354 -0.40 -19.88 16.20
CA LEU A 354 -0.59 -18.43 16.17
C LEU A 354 0.54 -17.76 16.94
N ILE A 355 1.23 -16.82 16.30
CA ILE A 355 2.19 -15.92 16.92
C ILE A 355 1.50 -14.58 17.12
N GLU A 356 1.10 -14.27 18.35
CA GLU A 356 0.68 -12.93 18.75
C GLU A 356 1.90 -12.17 19.25
N PHE A 357 2.41 -11.21 18.48
CA PHE A 357 3.68 -10.54 18.80
C PHE A 357 3.68 -9.91 20.19
N SER A 358 2.56 -9.30 20.59
CA SER A 358 2.38 -8.73 21.93
C SER A 358 2.44 -9.80 23.03
N ALA A 359 1.79 -10.95 22.84
CA ALA A 359 1.81 -12.04 23.82
C ALA A 359 3.19 -12.67 23.97
N VAL A 360 3.90 -12.90 22.84
CA VAL A 360 5.27 -13.43 22.86
C VAL A 360 6.22 -12.43 23.52
N ALA A 361 6.10 -11.14 23.21
CA ALA A 361 6.88 -10.09 23.86
C ALA A 361 6.65 -10.04 25.37
N MET A 362 5.41 -10.22 25.85
CA MET A 362 5.08 -10.27 27.28
C MET A 362 5.65 -11.49 28.01
N GLN A 363 5.94 -12.59 27.33
CA GLN A 363 6.51 -13.78 27.96
C GLN A 363 8.03 -13.63 28.23
N ARG A 364 8.70 -12.75 27.48
CA ARG A 364 10.13 -12.49 27.65
C ARG A 364 10.42 -11.62 28.87
N GLN A 365 11.39 -12.03 29.70
CA GLN A 365 11.71 -11.34 30.95
C GLN A 365 12.56 -10.09 30.75
N ASP A 366 13.40 -10.07 29.73
CA ASP A 366 14.23 -8.92 29.33
C ASP A 366 13.37 -7.74 28.84
N PHE A 367 12.28 -8.02 28.14
CA PHE A 367 11.36 -7.02 27.59
C PHE A 367 10.43 -6.37 28.61
N LYS A 368 10.20 -7.02 29.76
CA LYS A 368 9.40 -6.44 30.86
C LYS A 368 10.06 -5.25 31.55
N LYS A 369 11.33 -4.98 31.25
CA LYS A 369 12.14 -3.93 31.90
C LYS A 369 12.24 -2.64 31.10
N THR A 370 11.75 -2.61 29.87
CA THR A 370 11.92 -1.48 28.94
C THR A 370 10.60 -0.78 28.67
N ASP A 371 10.54 0.54 28.92
CA ASP A 371 9.33 1.36 28.70
C ASP A 371 8.92 1.39 27.21
N ASP A 372 9.90 1.41 26.29
CA ASP A 372 9.64 1.45 24.83
C ASP A 372 8.85 0.21 24.36
N MET A 373 9.16 -0.98 24.89
CA MET A 373 8.41 -2.20 24.57
C MET A 373 6.94 -2.08 24.97
N PHE A 374 6.67 -1.58 26.19
CA PHE A 374 5.30 -1.42 26.69
C PHE A 374 4.51 -0.39 25.85
N ASN A 375 5.13 0.76 25.56
CA ASN A 375 4.47 1.87 24.90
C ASN A 375 4.31 1.68 23.39
N ARG A 376 5.26 1.01 22.72
CA ARG A 376 5.34 0.98 21.25
C ARG A 376 4.94 -0.38 20.66
N VAL A 377 5.27 -1.49 21.31
CA VAL A 377 5.09 -2.84 20.75
C VAL A 377 3.86 -3.55 21.33
N LEU A 378 3.67 -3.54 22.65
CA LEU A 378 2.61 -4.33 23.30
C LEU A 378 1.18 -3.89 22.92
N GLY A 379 1.00 -2.62 22.61
CA GLY A 379 -0.28 -2.08 22.13
C GLY A 379 -0.63 -2.44 20.68
N LYS A 380 0.25 -3.15 19.96
CA LYS A 380 0.00 -3.57 18.57
C LYS A 380 -0.57 -4.99 18.53
N ASP A 381 -1.63 -5.19 17.76
CA ASP A 381 -2.42 -6.41 17.66
C ASP A 381 -2.09 -7.29 16.44
N HIS A 382 -0.89 -7.10 15.89
CA HIS A 382 -0.44 -7.77 14.67
C HIS A 382 -0.03 -9.21 14.98
N ILE A 383 -0.17 -10.08 13.99
CA ILE A 383 -0.02 -11.53 14.17
C ILE A 383 0.76 -12.16 13.03
N ALA A 384 1.22 -13.40 13.26
CA ALA A 384 1.60 -14.31 12.21
C ALA A 384 0.99 -15.70 12.44
N VAL A 385 0.68 -16.40 11.36
CA VAL A 385 0.14 -17.76 11.37
C VAL A 385 1.19 -18.69 10.77
N VAL A 386 1.56 -19.73 11.51
CA VAL A 386 2.55 -20.73 11.08
C VAL A 386 1.87 -22.08 10.94
N CYS A 387 2.03 -22.70 9.77
CA CYS A 387 1.54 -24.04 9.49
C CYS A 387 2.72 -25.01 9.33
N LEU A 388 2.71 -26.08 10.11
CA LEU A 388 3.65 -27.20 10.01
C LEU A 388 2.98 -28.28 9.18
N LEU A 389 3.53 -28.53 7.98
CA LEU A 389 2.91 -29.39 6.97
C LEU A 389 3.84 -30.55 6.59
N GLU A 390 3.25 -31.65 6.17
CA GLU A 390 3.94 -32.80 5.58
C GLU A 390 3.36 -33.11 4.20
N ASP A 391 4.23 -33.29 3.20
CA ASP A 391 3.82 -33.82 1.90
C ASP A 391 3.47 -35.31 2.04
N LYS A 392 2.27 -35.69 1.60
CA LYS A 392 1.73 -37.04 1.75
C LYS A 392 2.47 -38.07 0.90
N GLN A 393 3.11 -37.64 -0.19
CA GLN A 393 3.83 -38.51 -1.11
C GLN A 393 5.28 -38.68 -0.70
N THR A 394 5.95 -37.59 -0.33
CA THR A 394 7.41 -37.60 -0.09
C THR A 394 7.78 -37.64 1.39
N GLY A 395 6.84 -37.34 2.29
CA GLY A 395 7.09 -37.15 3.72
C GLY A 395 7.92 -35.90 4.05
N THR A 396 8.22 -35.04 3.06
CA THR A 396 8.96 -33.79 3.30
C THR A 396 8.15 -32.86 4.20
N ARG A 397 8.81 -32.26 5.19
CA ARG A 397 8.23 -31.32 6.14
C ARG A 397 8.40 -29.90 5.61
N TYR A 398 7.41 -29.07 5.87
CA TYR A 398 7.38 -27.67 5.47
C TYR A 398 6.93 -26.81 6.65
N VAL A 399 7.62 -25.68 6.85
CA VAL A 399 7.18 -24.61 7.76
C VAL A 399 6.74 -23.44 6.89
N ILE A 400 5.45 -23.17 6.85
CA ILE A 400 4.88 -22.06 6.08
C ILE A 400 4.37 -21.00 7.06
N ALA A 401 5.02 -19.84 7.07
CA ALA A 401 4.65 -18.68 7.87
C ALA A 401 3.96 -17.62 6.99
N ASN A 402 2.87 -17.08 7.49
CA ASN A 402 2.14 -15.95 6.92
C ASN A 402 2.05 -14.83 7.97
N ALA A 403 2.64 -13.67 7.69
CA ALA A 403 2.71 -12.55 8.62
C ALA A 403 2.07 -11.27 8.06
N HIS A 404 1.51 -10.45 8.93
CA HIS A 404 1.11 -9.08 8.62
C HIS A 404 1.71 -8.16 9.69
N ILE A 405 2.79 -7.47 9.34
CA ILE A 405 3.60 -6.61 10.23
C ILE A 405 3.02 -5.20 10.30
N HIS A 406 3.34 -4.48 11.37
CA HIS A 406 2.84 -3.11 11.58
C HIS A 406 3.09 -2.17 10.40
N TRP A 407 2.07 -1.39 10.02
CA TRP A 407 2.10 -0.60 8.80
C TRP A 407 2.79 0.76 8.95
N ASP A 408 2.68 1.41 10.11
CA ASP A 408 3.06 2.82 10.27
C ASP A 408 4.57 3.06 10.00
N PRO A 409 4.93 3.91 9.01
CA PRO A 409 6.32 4.24 8.70
C PRO A 409 7.11 4.83 9.87
N ALA A 410 6.45 5.48 10.84
CA ALA A 410 7.10 6.06 12.02
C ALA A 410 7.54 5.01 13.07
N TYR A 411 7.19 3.74 12.88
CA TYR A 411 7.44 2.65 13.81
C TYR A 411 8.35 1.57 13.21
N ARG A 412 9.44 1.98 12.54
CA ARG A 412 10.45 1.07 11.94
C ARG A 412 11.00 0.07 12.98
N ASP A 413 11.18 0.55 14.19
CA ASP A 413 11.64 -0.22 15.34
C ASP A 413 10.66 -1.33 15.75
N VAL A 414 9.36 -1.04 15.77
CA VAL A 414 8.33 -2.04 16.09
C VAL A 414 8.27 -3.13 15.02
N LYS A 415 8.37 -2.75 13.73
CA LYS A 415 8.39 -3.73 12.63
C LYS A 415 9.58 -4.68 12.79
N LEU A 416 10.75 -4.13 13.11
CA LEU A 416 11.97 -4.89 13.33
C LEU A 416 11.84 -5.86 14.53
N VAL A 417 11.30 -5.40 15.67
CA VAL A 417 11.04 -6.24 16.85
C VAL A 417 10.04 -7.36 16.54
N GLN A 418 8.96 -7.07 15.81
CA GLN A 418 7.96 -8.08 15.41
C GLN A 418 8.57 -9.18 14.53
N VAL A 419 9.42 -8.81 13.57
CA VAL A 419 10.11 -9.78 12.71
C VAL A 419 11.16 -10.57 13.48
N ALA A 420 11.88 -9.96 14.42
CA ALA A 420 12.81 -10.68 15.29
C ALA A 420 12.09 -11.76 16.12
N LEU A 421 10.93 -11.42 16.70
CA LEU A 421 10.09 -12.39 17.40
C LEU A 421 9.59 -13.50 16.47
N LEU A 422 9.19 -13.15 15.24
CA LEU A 422 8.71 -14.11 14.24
C LEU A 422 9.77 -15.18 13.93
N VAL A 423 10.99 -14.76 13.58
CA VAL A 423 12.04 -15.70 13.18
C VAL A 423 12.52 -16.57 14.35
N GLU A 424 12.60 -16.02 15.56
CA GLU A 424 12.95 -16.80 16.75
C GLU A 424 11.92 -17.90 17.05
N GLU A 425 10.63 -17.59 16.94
CA GLU A 425 9.56 -18.56 17.15
C GLU A 425 9.54 -19.63 16.04
N ILE A 426 9.78 -19.24 14.78
CA ILE A 426 9.93 -20.19 13.67
C ILE A 426 11.10 -21.14 13.90
N GLU A 427 12.25 -20.67 14.40
CA GLU A 427 13.41 -21.52 14.71
C GLU A 427 13.10 -22.55 15.80
N LYS A 428 12.40 -22.14 16.86
CA LYS A 428 11.94 -23.04 17.92
C LYS A 428 11.00 -24.10 17.37
N MET A 429 10.02 -23.69 16.55
CA MET A 429 9.07 -24.60 15.92
C MET A 429 9.74 -25.57 14.96
N ALA A 430 10.64 -25.10 14.09
CA ALA A 430 11.39 -25.97 13.17
C ALA A 430 12.24 -27.00 13.92
N SER A 431 12.89 -26.59 15.02
CA SER A 431 13.68 -27.47 15.87
C SER A 431 12.83 -28.53 16.58
N ALA A 432 11.64 -28.15 17.06
CA ALA A 432 10.69 -29.09 17.65
C ALA A 432 10.13 -30.05 16.58
N PHE A 433 9.80 -29.53 15.40
CA PHE A 433 9.24 -30.30 14.30
C PHE A 433 10.23 -31.31 13.74
N ALA A 434 11.53 -31.04 13.75
CA ALA A 434 12.57 -32.01 13.39
C ALA A 434 12.56 -33.27 14.30
N ARG A 435 12.17 -33.11 15.58
CA ARG A 435 12.07 -34.21 16.56
C ARG A 435 10.75 -34.97 16.51
N TYR A 436 9.77 -34.47 15.75
CA TYR A 436 8.46 -35.07 15.66
C TYR A 436 8.54 -36.45 14.96
N PRO A 437 7.84 -37.50 15.45
CA PRO A 437 7.90 -38.84 14.88
C PRO A 437 7.58 -38.82 13.38
N PRO A 438 8.37 -39.49 12.52
CA PRO A 438 8.04 -39.58 11.10
C PRO A 438 6.75 -40.39 10.89
N PRO A 439 5.93 -40.05 9.88
CA PRO A 439 4.89 -40.94 9.38
C PRO A 439 5.45 -42.34 9.11
N ALA A 440 4.67 -43.38 9.43
CA ALA A 440 5.12 -44.77 9.35
C ALA A 440 5.64 -45.11 7.93
N GLY A 441 6.96 -45.30 7.81
CA GLY A 441 7.60 -45.90 6.64
C GLY A 441 8.17 -44.98 5.55
N MET A 442 8.02 -43.65 5.60
CA MET A 442 8.34 -42.82 4.41
C MET A 442 8.98 -41.43 4.61
N ALA A 443 9.25 -40.92 5.81
CA ALA A 443 9.77 -39.54 5.93
C ALA A 443 11.32 -39.43 6.06
N PRO A 444 11.93 -38.37 5.50
CA PRO A 444 13.34 -38.07 5.73
C PRO A 444 13.59 -37.79 7.21
N LYS A 445 14.71 -38.29 7.73
CA LYS A 445 15.17 -37.97 9.08
C LYS A 445 15.90 -36.64 9.06
N TYR A 446 15.41 -35.67 9.82
CA TYR A 446 16.06 -34.37 9.98
C TYR A 446 17.06 -34.45 11.15
N SER A 447 18.31 -34.06 10.88
CA SER A 447 19.32 -33.93 11.95
C SER A 447 19.04 -32.74 12.86
N ASP A 448 18.44 -31.68 12.30
CA ASP A 448 18.12 -30.42 12.96
C ASP A 448 17.04 -29.66 12.17
N GLY A 449 16.36 -28.71 12.82
CA GLY A 449 15.31 -27.87 12.22
C GLY A 449 15.76 -27.07 11.00
N SER A 450 17.03 -26.69 10.93
CA SER A 450 17.63 -26.00 9.78
C SER A 450 17.59 -26.79 8.46
N LYS A 451 17.27 -28.09 8.49
CA LYS A 451 17.11 -28.96 7.31
C LYS A 451 15.68 -29.05 6.80
N ILE A 452 14.73 -28.42 7.50
CA ILE A 452 13.33 -28.34 7.05
C ILE A 452 13.19 -27.11 6.14
N PRO A 453 12.58 -27.24 4.95
CA PRO A 453 12.10 -26.11 4.16
C PRO A 453 11.26 -25.12 4.97
N VAL A 454 11.71 -23.87 5.04
CA VAL A 454 10.99 -22.75 5.67
C VAL A 454 10.65 -21.72 4.61
N ILE A 455 9.39 -21.32 4.57
CA ILE A 455 8.89 -20.17 3.82
C ILE A 455 8.28 -19.18 4.81
N VAL A 456 8.70 -17.92 4.74
CA VAL A 456 8.11 -16.81 5.49
C VAL A 456 7.56 -15.82 4.49
N SER A 457 6.25 -15.74 4.40
CA SER A 457 5.54 -14.87 3.46
C SER A 457 4.68 -13.86 4.23
N GLY A 458 4.38 -12.73 3.60
CA GLY A 458 3.52 -11.75 4.24
C GLY A 458 3.68 -10.33 3.71
N ASP A 459 2.85 -9.46 4.27
CA ASP A 459 3.01 -8.02 4.19
C ASP A 459 3.90 -7.56 5.37
N PHE A 460 5.12 -7.13 5.05
CA PHE A 460 6.09 -6.68 6.03
C PHE A 460 6.05 -5.16 6.25
N ASN A 461 5.31 -4.42 5.42
CA ASN A 461 5.23 -2.96 5.46
C ASN A 461 6.61 -2.26 5.50
N SER A 462 7.62 -2.87 4.89
CA SER A 462 9.01 -2.43 4.94
C SER A 462 9.68 -2.54 3.58
N ALA A 463 10.35 -1.47 3.15
CA ALA A 463 11.05 -1.42 1.87
C ALA A 463 12.38 -2.22 1.88
N PRO A 464 12.96 -2.56 0.71
CA PRO A 464 14.18 -3.36 0.63
C PRO A 464 15.43 -2.72 1.25
N ASP A 465 15.41 -1.40 1.44
CA ASP A 465 16.46 -0.61 2.09
C ASP A 465 16.31 -0.53 3.62
N SER A 466 15.27 -1.15 4.20
CA SER A 466 15.05 -1.17 5.65
C SER A 466 15.96 -2.15 6.39
N GLY A 467 16.22 -1.87 7.67
CA GLY A 467 16.94 -2.76 8.58
C GLY A 467 16.21 -4.10 8.82
N LEU A 468 14.89 -4.14 8.63
CA LEU A 468 14.11 -5.38 8.63
C LEU A 468 14.52 -6.30 7.46
N TYR A 469 14.61 -5.74 6.26
CA TYR A 469 15.03 -6.49 5.07
C TYR A 469 16.49 -6.95 5.22
N GLU A 470 17.37 -6.06 5.69
CA GLU A 470 18.77 -6.38 5.98
C GLU A 470 18.87 -7.54 7.00
N PHE A 471 18.12 -7.47 8.09
CA PHE A 471 18.12 -8.49 9.14
C PHE A 471 17.72 -9.86 8.59
N LEU A 472 16.61 -9.94 7.85
CA LEU A 472 16.12 -11.20 7.28
C LEU A 472 17.10 -11.80 6.26
N GLN A 473 17.73 -10.96 5.44
CA GLN A 473 18.64 -11.43 4.40
C GLN A 473 20.02 -11.83 4.96
N ASN A 474 20.58 -11.04 5.87
CA ASN A 474 21.94 -11.26 6.39
C ASN A 474 21.96 -12.18 7.62
N GLY A 475 20.82 -12.36 8.29
CA GLY A 475 20.71 -13.13 9.53
C GLY A 475 21.27 -12.41 10.76
N VAL A 476 21.79 -11.19 10.62
CA VAL A 476 22.35 -10.39 11.71
C VAL A 476 22.04 -8.92 11.47
N LEU A 477 21.72 -8.18 12.52
CA LEU A 477 21.61 -6.71 12.51
C LEU A 477 22.31 -6.12 13.73
N SER A 478 22.98 -4.98 13.54
CA SER A 478 23.67 -4.26 14.62
C SER A 478 22.69 -3.73 15.68
N ALA A 479 23.14 -3.68 16.93
CA ALA A 479 22.38 -3.12 18.05
C ALA A 479 22.13 -1.59 17.89
N ASP A 480 23.06 -0.88 17.25
CA ASP A 480 23.02 0.57 17.03
C ASP A 480 22.37 0.95 15.68
N HIS A 481 21.59 0.04 15.07
CA HIS A 481 20.98 0.28 13.76
C HIS A 481 19.97 1.44 13.82
N GLU A 482 19.93 2.27 12.77
CA GLU A 482 19.10 3.49 12.73
C GLU A 482 17.59 3.22 12.90
N ASP A 483 17.13 2.07 12.43
CA ASP A 483 15.74 1.63 12.53
C ASP A 483 15.28 1.37 13.97
N PHE A 484 16.18 1.21 14.95
CA PHE A 484 15.78 1.21 16.36
C PHE A 484 15.42 2.61 16.88
N MET A 485 15.73 3.68 16.14
CA MET A 485 15.32 5.06 16.42
C MET A 485 15.68 5.55 17.84
N LYS A 486 16.77 5.02 18.41
CA LYS A 486 17.25 5.25 19.80
C LYS A 486 16.34 4.71 20.90
N HIS A 487 15.37 3.87 20.56
CA HIS A 487 14.58 3.12 21.53
C HIS A 487 15.34 1.90 22.06
N VAL A 488 14.98 1.44 23.26
CA VAL A 488 15.65 0.34 23.95
C VAL A 488 14.76 -0.89 24.01
N TYR A 489 15.26 -2.01 23.49
CA TYR A 489 14.54 -3.29 23.37
C TYR A 489 15.33 -4.46 24.00
N GLY A 490 15.88 -4.23 25.20
CA GLY A 490 16.62 -5.25 25.96
C GLY A 490 17.77 -5.83 25.14
N ARG A 491 17.84 -7.18 25.06
CA ARG A 491 18.91 -7.87 24.34
C ARG A 491 19.05 -7.42 22.88
N TYR A 492 17.96 -7.05 22.21
CA TYR A 492 18.00 -6.64 20.80
C TYR A 492 18.85 -5.40 20.57
N THR A 493 18.81 -4.46 21.51
CA THR A 493 19.59 -3.21 21.47
C THR A 493 20.88 -3.28 22.29
N GLU A 494 21.15 -4.39 22.97
CA GLU A 494 22.41 -4.64 23.70
C GLU A 494 23.39 -5.50 22.90
N GLU A 495 22.90 -6.59 22.29
CA GLU A 495 23.72 -7.60 21.60
C GLU A 495 23.51 -7.60 20.07
N GLY A 496 22.47 -6.92 19.59
CA GLY A 496 22.01 -6.96 18.19
C GLY A 496 21.07 -8.13 17.91
N LEU A 497 20.50 -8.15 16.70
CA LEU A 497 19.59 -9.22 16.25
C LEU A 497 20.35 -10.31 15.52
N ARG A 498 19.96 -11.57 15.71
CA ARG A 498 20.55 -12.73 15.01
C ARG A 498 19.52 -13.82 14.75
N HIS A 499 19.59 -14.45 13.58
CA HIS A 499 18.91 -15.70 13.25
C HIS A 499 19.77 -16.61 12.36
N ARG A 500 19.41 -17.88 12.26
CA ARG A 500 20.13 -18.98 11.58
C ARG A 500 19.34 -19.60 10.43
N LEU A 501 18.13 -19.11 10.15
CA LEU A 501 17.29 -19.60 9.06
C LEU A 501 17.90 -19.45 7.64
N GLY A 502 18.87 -18.54 7.45
CA GLY A 502 19.53 -18.32 6.16
C GLY A 502 18.56 -17.96 5.04
N LEU A 503 17.76 -16.91 5.27
CA LEU A 503 16.65 -16.52 4.40
C LEU A 503 17.13 -15.64 3.25
N LYS A 504 16.42 -15.74 2.12
CA LYS A 504 16.55 -14.80 1.00
C LYS A 504 15.16 -14.54 0.41
N SER A 505 14.91 -13.31 -0.05
CA SER A 505 13.70 -13.00 -0.80
C SER A 505 13.69 -13.76 -2.13
N ALA A 506 12.56 -14.38 -2.47
CA ALA A 506 12.37 -15.10 -3.74
C ALA A 506 12.53 -14.18 -4.97
N TYR A 507 12.25 -12.90 -4.80
CA TYR A 507 12.34 -11.88 -5.85
C TYR A 507 13.69 -11.15 -5.86
N SER A 508 14.63 -11.49 -4.98
CA SER A 508 15.91 -10.79 -4.88
C SER A 508 16.79 -10.99 -6.13
N THR A 509 17.31 -9.90 -6.68
CA THR A 509 18.31 -9.90 -7.77
C THR A 509 19.74 -10.17 -7.29
N GLY A 510 19.96 -10.33 -5.99
CA GLY A 510 21.26 -10.61 -5.39
C GLY A 510 22.17 -9.38 -5.15
N GLN A 511 21.83 -8.20 -5.70
CA GLN A 511 22.53 -6.93 -5.43
C GLN A 511 21.73 -6.00 -4.51
N GLY A 512 20.92 -6.56 -3.61
CA GLY A 512 20.00 -5.78 -2.75
C GLY A 512 18.79 -5.20 -3.48
N GLY A 513 18.60 -5.51 -4.76
CA GLY A 513 17.40 -5.16 -5.53
C GLY A 513 16.38 -6.28 -5.55
N GLU A 514 15.13 -5.92 -5.82
CA GLU A 514 14.00 -6.82 -6.06
C GLU A 514 13.65 -6.84 -7.55
N ILE A 515 13.23 -8.00 -8.07
CA ILE A 515 12.78 -8.17 -9.46
C ILE A 515 11.50 -7.36 -9.71
N LEU A 516 10.65 -7.26 -8.69
CA LEU A 516 9.44 -6.44 -8.72
C LEU A 516 9.75 -5.03 -8.20
N PRO A 517 9.46 -3.98 -8.98
CA PRO A 517 9.69 -2.60 -8.55
C PRO A 517 8.68 -2.13 -7.50
N MET A 518 7.53 -2.80 -7.39
CA MET A 518 6.49 -2.50 -6.42
C MET A 518 5.66 -3.75 -6.13
N THR A 519 5.13 -3.84 -4.91
CA THR A 519 4.10 -4.79 -4.53
C THR A 519 2.83 -4.09 -4.06
N ASN A 520 2.94 -2.89 -3.50
CA ASN A 520 1.84 -1.97 -3.23
C ASN A 520 1.90 -0.76 -4.17
N PHE A 521 0.75 -0.35 -4.71
CA PHE A 521 0.66 0.78 -5.63
C PHE A 521 -0.55 1.66 -5.34
N THR A 522 -0.30 2.82 -4.73
CA THR A 522 -1.26 3.89 -4.50
C THR A 522 -0.65 5.23 -4.91
N PRO A 523 -1.45 6.30 -5.07
CA PRO A 523 -0.91 7.63 -5.34
C PRO A 523 0.02 8.16 -4.25
N SER A 524 -0.17 7.70 -3.01
CA SER A 524 0.60 8.09 -1.84
C SER A 524 1.78 7.17 -1.53
N PHE A 525 1.86 5.99 -2.14
CA PHE A 525 2.93 5.06 -1.89
C PHE A 525 3.06 4.06 -3.03
N LYS A 526 4.29 3.89 -3.53
CA LYS A 526 4.65 2.87 -4.50
C LYS A 526 5.95 2.23 -4.03
N GLY A 527 5.91 0.95 -3.72
CA GLY A 527 7.09 0.26 -3.21
C GLY A 527 6.86 -1.22 -2.99
N THR A 528 7.95 -1.94 -2.77
CA THR A 528 7.95 -3.36 -2.43
C THR A 528 7.90 -3.49 -0.91
N ILE A 529 6.81 -4.04 -0.39
CA ILE A 529 6.58 -4.25 1.04
C ILE A 529 6.08 -5.66 1.36
N ASP A 530 5.74 -6.44 0.34
CA ASP A 530 5.35 -7.83 0.43
C ASP A 530 6.50 -8.72 0.00
N TYR A 531 6.74 -9.81 0.73
CA TYR A 531 7.87 -10.69 0.46
C TYR A 531 7.51 -12.16 0.64
N VAL A 532 8.22 -13.01 -0.10
CA VAL A 532 8.27 -14.46 0.12
C VAL A 532 9.74 -14.84 0.37
N TRP A 533 10.08 -14.99 1.64
CA TRP A 533 11.41 -15.43 2.09
C TRP A 533 11.49 -16.94 2.11
N TYR A 534 12.62 -17.50 1.68
CA TYR A 534 12.87 -18.94 1.71
C TYR A 534 14.22 -19.27 2.33
N SER A 535 14.30 -20.42 2.99
CA SER A 535 15.55 -20.96 3.54
C SER A 535 16.45 -21.47 2.42
N THR A 536 17.54 -20.74 2.16
CA THR A 536 18.48 -21.01 1.05
C THR A 536 19.21 -22.35 1.16
N ALA A 537 19.34 -22.90 2.36
CA ALA A 537 20.00 -24.19 2.58
C ALA A 537 19.20 -25.39 2.04
N THR A 538 17.87 -25.28 2.01
CA THR A 538 16.94 -26.40 1.74
C THR A 538 16.14 -26.20 0.46
N VAL A 539 15.95 -24.96 0.01
CA VAL A 539 15.10 -24.60 -1.11
C VAL A 539 15.86 -23.73 -2.13
N ALA A 540 15.52 -23.86 -3.41
CA ALA A 540 15.92 -22.96 -4.49
C ALA A 540 14.68 -22.43 -5.21
N VAL A 541 14.78 -21.24 -5.83
CA VAL A 541 13.71 -20.63 -6.62
C VAL A 541 13.87 -21.06 -8.08
N ASN A 542 12.81 -21.57 -8.70
CA ASN A 542 12.78 -21.90 -10.13
C ASN A 542 12.27 -20.71 -10.95
N ALA A 543 11.10 -20.18 -10.56
CA ALA A 543 10.42 -19.13 -11.28
C ALA A 543 9.62 -18.23 -10.33
N VAL A 544 9.42 -16.98 -10.75
CA VAL A 544 8.57 -16.01 -10.05
C VAL A 544 7.68 -15.27 -11.03
N LEU A 545 6.51 -14.81 -10.60
CA LEU A 545 5.59 -14.06 -11.44
C LEU A 545 6.07 -12.61 -11.63
N GLY A 546 6.23 -12.20 -12.88
CA GLY A 546 6.85 -10.93 -13.27
C GLY A 546 6.05 -9.67 -12.92
N GLU A 547 6.55 -8.53 -13.39
CA GLU A 547 5.96 -7.21 -13.11
C GLU A 547 4.66 -6.98 -13.90
N VAL A 548 3.85 -6.02 -13.44
CA VAL A 548 2.72 -5.49 -14.21
C VAL A 548 3.24 -4.71 -15.40
N ASP A 549 2.51 -4.77 -16.52
CA ASP A 549 2.86 -4.04 -17.74
C ASP A 549 3.06 -2.52 -17.47
N ARG A 550 4.18 -1.98 -17.97
CA ARG A 550 4.58 -0.60 -17.67
C ARG A 550 3.68 0.43 -18.36
N GLU A 551 3.24 0.14 -19.58
CA GLU A 551 2.34 1.05 -20.31
C GLU A 551 0.98 1.16 -19.62
N TYR A 552 0.53 0.07 -18.99
CA TYR A 552 -0.64 0.09 -18.15
C TYR A 552 -0.42 0.94 -16.89
N LEU A 553 0.70 0.73 -16.15
CA LEU A 553 1.02 1.49 -14.94
C LEU A 553 1.14 3.00 -15.18
N ASP A 554 1.62 3.41 -16.34
CA ASP A 554 1.75 4.83 -16.69
C ASP A 554 0.38 5.52 -16.90
N LYS A 555 -0.67 4.74 -17.19
CA LYS A 555 -2.04 5.22 -17.45
C LYS A 555 -2.96 5.15 -16.23
N VAL A 556 -2.55 4.46 -15.17
CA VAL A 556 -3.37 4.30 -13.96
C VAL A 556 -2.81 5.09 -12.79
N VAL A 557 -3.73 5.61 -11.99
CA VAL A 557 -3.42 6.43 -10.81
C VAL A 557 -2.88 5.58 -9.66
N GLY A 558 -3.42 4.38 -9.48
CA GLY A 558 -3.12 3.48 -8.36
C GLY A 558 -4.07 2.28 -8.37
N PHE A 559 -3.90 1.42 -7.38
CA PHE A 559 -4.74 0.27 -7.06
C PHE A 559 -5.42 0.47 -5.68
N PRO A 560 -6.63 -0.10 -5.46
CA PRO A 560 -7.40 -0.92 -6.38
C PRO A 560 -7.94 -0.12 -7.56
N ASN A 561 -8.34 -0.82 -8.61
CA ASN A 561 -9.05 -0.25 -9.76
C ASN A 561 -9.96 -1.33 -10.37
N ALA A 562 -10.53 -1.07 -11.56
CA ALA A 562 -11.45 -2.01 -12.20
C ALA A 562 -10.85 -3.41 -12.47
N HIS A 563 -9.53 -3.51 -12.64
CA HIS A 563 -8.81 -4.75 -13.00
C HIS A 563 -8.00 -5.33 -11.85
N TYR A 564 -7.51 -4.48 -10.93
CA TYR A 564 -6.75 -4.90 -9.76
C TYR A 564 -7.58 -4.68 -8.49
N PRO A 565 -8.05 -5.75 -7.81
CA PRO A 565 -9.02 -5.65 -6.72
C PRO A 565 -8.40 -5.37 -5.34
N SER A 566 -7.08 -5.22 -5.24
CA SER A 566 -6.35 -4.85 -4.02
C SER A 566 -5.35 -3.75 -4.35
N ASP A 567 -4.96 -2.94 -3.37
CA ASP A 567 -3.83 -2.01 -3.51
C ASP A 567 -2.47 -2.71 -3.60
N HIS A 568 -2.45 -4.02 -3.32
CA HIS A 568 -1.31 -4.90 -3.53
C HIS A 568 -1.47 -5.77 -4.79
N ILE A 569 -0.35 -6.26 -5.33
CA ILE A 569 -0.32 -7.31 -6.35
C ILE A 569 0.04 -8.65 -5.70
N CYS A 570 -0.48 -9.75 -6.25
CA CYS A 570 -0.10 -11.07 -5.75
C CYS A 570 1.37 -11.40 -6.08
N LEU A 571 2.04 -12.06 -5.16
CA LEU A 571 3.35 -12.69 -5.38
C LEU A 571 3.12 -14.17 -5.61
N MET A 572 3.66 -14.70 -6.71
CA MET A 572 3.59 -16.13 -7.00
C MET A 572 4.99 -16.66 -7.29
N CYS A 573 5.39 -17.71 -6.58
CA CYS A 573 6.73 -18.28 -6.61
C CYS A 573 6.67 -19.79 -6.81
N GLU A 574 7.54 -20.32 -7.65
CA GLU A 574 7.79 -21.75 -7.78
C GLU A 574 9.17 -22.08 -7.18
N PHE A 575 9.19 -23.07 -6.29
CA PHE A 575 10.36 -23.52 -5.56
C PHE A 575 10.68 -24.98 -5.87
N ARG A 576 11.96 -25.33 -5.68
CA ARG A 576 12.48 -26.70 -5.73
C ARG A 576 13.19 -27.03 -4.42
N VAL A 577 12.85 -28.18 -3.84
CA VAL A 577 13.53 -28.72 -2.66
C VAL A 577 14.87 -29.32 -3.07
N LYS A 578 15.94 -28.96 -2.36
CA LYS A 578 17.30 -29.47 -2.61
C LYS A 578 17.45 -30.89 -2.07
N SER A 579 18.05 -31.78 -2.87
CA SER A 579 18.23 -33.21 -2.57
C SER A 579 19.08 -33.52 -1.32
N GLY A 580 19.86 -32.56 -0.82
CA GLY A 580 20.66 -32.69 0.41
C GLY A 580 19.87 -32.78 1.72
N SER A 581 18.53 -32.70 1.70
CA SER A 581 17.69 -32.88 2.90
C SER A 581 17.30 -34.34 3.16
N LYS A 582 17.47 -35.24 2.17
CA LYS A 582 17.08 -36.65 2.28
C LYS A 582 18.32 -37.52 2.46
N THR A 583 18.58 -37.99 3.69
CA THR A 583 19.45 -39.16 3.87
C THR A 583 18.66 -40.40 3.45
N THR A 584 18.80 -40.81 2.19
CA THR A 584 18.27 -42.10 1.72
C THR A 584 18.89 -43.22 2.56
N PRO A 585 18.12 -44.14 3.17
CA PRO A 585 18.69 -45.34 3.75
C PRO A 585 19.26 -46.18 2.59
N THR A 586 20.57 -46.35 2.57
CA THR A 586 21.23 -47.33 1.72
C THR A 586 20.70 -48.71 2.10
N ILE A 587 19.87 -49.28 1.23
CA ILE A 587 19.52 -50.70 1.28
C ILE A 587 20.82 -51.45 0.99
N PRO A 588 21.34 -52.28 1.93
CA PRO A 588 22.48 -53.12 1.63
C PRO A 588 22.09 -54.10 0.51
N PRO A 589 22.97 -54.39 -0.46
CA PRO A 589 22.71 -55.46 -1.41
C PRO A 589 22.49 -56.74 -0.62
N THR A 590 21.38 -57.41 -0.91
CA THR A 590 21.04 -58.72 -0.32
C THR A 590 22.09 -59.75 -0.74
N PRO A 591 22.43 -60.70 0.16
CA PRO A 591 23.57 -61.60 0.01
C PRO A 591 23.44 -62.60 -1.15
#